data_AF-A0A0Q5AYB0-F1
#
_entry.id   AF-A0A0Q5AYB0-F1
#
_cell.length_a   1.000
_cell.length_b   1.000
_cell.length_c   1.000
_cell.angle_alpha   90.00
_cell.angle_beta   90.00
_cell.angle_gamma   90.00
#
_symmetry.space_group_name_H-M   'P 1'
#
loop_
_entity.id
_entity.type
_entity.pdbx_description
1 polymer ?
#
loop_
_entity_poly.entity_id
_entity_poly.type
_entity_poly.pdbx_seq_one_letter_code
_entity_poly.pdbx_strand_id
1 'polypeptide(L)'
;MRYLGLEDLLAIAEDLRVASVRDLGLLDSAAHRPQSSLYGREAYPGIHLKAAVLLESIVRNNPLIDGNKRLGWLSAVVFLGLNGLDLDAPDDDAYDLVIGVATGEVAAEESAGKLGDWTSPIG
;
A
#
# COMPACT_ATOMS: atom_id res chain seq x y z
N MET A 1 0.75 -12.83 9.82
CA MET A 1 0.79 -11.83 8.73
C MET A 1 2.23 -11.39 8.55
N ARG A 2 2.71 -11.34 7.31
CA ARG A 2 4.03 -10.81 6.94
C ARG A 2 3.84 -9.35 6.52
N TYR A 3 4.76 -8.48 6.90
CA TYR A 3 4.70 -7.06 6.61
C TYR A 3 5.94 -6.64 5.82
N LEU A 4 5.77 -5.59 5.02
CA LEU A 4 6.88 -4.89 4.37
C LEU A 4 7.52 -3.95 5.40
N GLY A 5 8.85 -3.99 5.48
CA GLY A 5 9.66 -3.00 6.20
C GLY A 5 10.17 -1.90 5.28
N LEU A 6 10.90 -0.94 5.85
CA LEU A 6 11.54 0.14 5.09
C LEU A 6 12.46 -0.39 3.98
N GLU A 7 13.28 -1.40 4.28
CA GLU A 7 14.21 -2.00 3.30
C GLU A 7 13.46 -2.63 2.12
N ASP A 8 12.33 -3.29 2.37
CA ASP A 8 11.50 -3.83 1.30
C ASP A 8 10.91 -2.72 0.41
N LEU A 9 10.43 -1.63 1.01
CA LEU A 9 9.90 -0.49 0.25
C LEU A 9 10.99 0.21 -0.59
N LEU A 10 12.22 0.28 -0.08
CA LEU A 10 13.36 0.81 -0.82
C LEU A 10 13.74 -0.11 -1.99
N ALA A 11 13.75 -1.42 -1.78
CA ALA A 11 14.00 -2.39 -2.85
C ALA A 11 12.93 -2.31 -3.95
N ILE A 12 11.64 -2.23 -3.58
CA ILE A 12 10.54 -2.04 -4.54
C ILE A 12 10.72 -0.71 -5.31
N ALA A 13 11.13 0.37 -4.62
CA ALA A 13 11.37 1.66 -5.26
C ALA A 13 12.57 1.61 -6.23
N GLU A 14 13.61 0.83 -5.92
CA GLU A 14 14.77 0.60 -6.78
C GLU A 14 14.37 -0.17 -8.04
N ASP A 15 13.61 -1.25 -7.90
CA ASP A 15 13.09 -2.06 -9.02
C ASP A 15 12.20 -1.22 -9.95
N LEU A 16 11.38 -0.33 -9.38
CA LEU A 16 10.56 0.63 -10.12
C LEU A 16 11.36 1.81 -10.71
N ARG A 17 12.64 1.94 -10.38
CA ARG A 17 13.52 3.08 -10.75
C ARG A 17 12.99 4.43 -10.27
N VAL A 18 12.41 4.46 -9.07
CA VAL A 18 11.85 5.66 -8.40
C VAL A 18 12.46 5.90 -7.02
N ALA A 19 13.57 5.25 -6.67
CA ALA A 19 14.23 5.31 -5.35
C ALA A 19 14.80 6.68 -4.92
N SER A 20 14.42 7.78 -5.59
CA SER A 20 14.76 9.12 -5.11
C SER A 20 13.89 9.48 -3.90
N VAL A 21 14.38 9.11 -2.72
CA VAL A 21 13.70 9.35 -1.46
C VAL A 21 13.79 10.83 -1.10
N ARG A 22 12.63 11.42 -0.81
CA ARG A 22 12.49 12.78 -0.28
C ARG A 22 12.63 12.77 1.24
N ASP A 23 11.96 11.82 1.88
CA ASP A 23 11.92 11.68 3.33
C ASP A 23 11.83 10.19 3.73
N LEU A 24 12.90 9.68 4.31
CA LEU A 24 12.99 8.29 4.78
C LEU A 24 12.04 8.02 5.95
N GLY A 25 11.80 9.01 6.82
CA GLY A 25 10.92 8.87 7.97
C GLY A 25 9.45 8.71 7.54
N LEU A 26 9.04 9.39 6.48
CA LEU A 26 7.71 9.18 5.89
C LEU A 26 7.55 7.79 5.29
N LEU A 27 8.61 7.26 4.65
CA LEU A 27 8.58 5.91 4.08
C LEU A 27 8.52 4.84 5.18
N ASP A 28 9.33 5.01 6.22
CA ASP A 28 9.37 4.13 7.38
C ASP A 28 8.04 4.14 8.15
N SER A 29 7.45 5.32 8.34
CA SER A 29 6.12 5.48 8.94
C SER A 29 5.04 4.76 8.13
N ALA A 30 5.10 4.84 6.78
CA ALA A 30 4.18 4.13 5.91
C ALA A 30 4.28 2.59 6.07
N ALA A 31 5.50 2.05 6.17
CA ALA A 31 5.72 0.61 6.41
C ALA A 31 5.13 0.12 7.74
N HIS A 32 5.18 0.96 8.78
CA HIS A 32 4.69 0.61 10.12
C HIS A 32 3.19 0.81 10.31
N ARG A 33 2.54 1.71 9.56
CA ARG A 33 1.11 2.05 9.75
C ARG A 33 0.17 0.82 9.73
N PRO A 34 0.31 -0.18 8.83
CA PRO A 34 -0.55 -1.37 8.82
C PRO A 34 -0.52 -2.18 10.13
N GLN A 35 0.53 -2.03 10.93
CA GLN A 35 0.75 -2.74 12.20
C GLN A 35 0.32 -1.91 13.43
N SER A 36 -0.16 -0.68 13.22
CA SER A 36 -0.49 0.21 14.32
C SER A 36 -1.70 -0.27 15.15
N SER A 37 -1.69 0.11 16.42
CA SER A 37 -2.74 -0.22 17.38
C SER A 37 -3.27 1.03 18.07
N LEU A 38 -4.58 1.07 18.32
CA LEU A 38 -5.26 2.10 19.10
C LEU A 38 -5.90 1.47 20.34
N TYR A 39 -5.60 1.99 21.52
CA TYR A 39 -6.07 1.46 22.81
C TYR A 39 -5.84 -0.06 22.97
N GLY A 40 -4.69 -0.56 22.51
CA GLY A 40 -4.33 -1.97 22.60
C GLY A 40 -5.07 -2.90 21.62
N ARG A 41 -5.83 -2.34 20.67
CA ARG A 41 -6.50 -3.09 19.59
C ARG A 41 -5.90 -2.70 18.25
N GLU A 42 -5.87 -3.63 17.29
CA GLU A 42 -5.43 -3.32 15.93
C GLU A 42 -6.25 -2.16 15.36
N ALA A 43 -5.57 -1.14 14.84
CA ALA A 43 -6.25 0.02 14.23
C ALA A 43 -6.89 -0.36 12.88
N TYR A 44 -6.32 -1.35 12.20
CA TYR A 44 -6.71 -1.76 10.85
C TYR A 44 -7.00 -3.27 10.82
N PRO A 45 -8.22 -3.69 11.14
CA PRO A 45 -8.59 -5.10 11.09
C PRO A 45 -8.65 -5.61 9.64
N GLY A 46 -8.03 -6.76 9.39
CA GLY A 46 -8.09 -7.43 8.09
C GLY A 46 -6.95 -7.06 7.14
N ILE A 47 -6.64 -7.98 6.24
CA ILE A 47 -5.50 -7.86 5.33
C ILE A 47 -5.69 -6.77 4.27
N HIS A 48 -6.88 -6.64 3.68
CA HIS A 48 -7.15 -5.64 2.65
C HIS A 48 -7.11 -4.22 3.21
N LEU A 49 -7.60 -4.00 4.43
CA LEU A 49 -7.50 -2.68 5.08
C LEU A 49 -6.05 -2.33 5.38
N LYS A 50 -5.23 -3.31 5.79
CA LYS A 50 -3.78 -3.13 5.98
C LYS A 50 -3.05 -2.80 4.68
N ALA A 51 -3.43 -3.44 3.57
CA ALA A 51 -2.91 -3.11 2.24
C ALA A 51 -3.33 -1.70 1.80
N ALA A 52 -4.59 -1.33 2.02
CA ALA A 52 -5.14 -0.03 1.69
C ALA A 52 -4.47 1.13 2.44
N VAL A 53 -4.23 0.99 3.75
CA VAL A 53 -3.55 2.04 4.52
C VAL A 53 -2.06 2.14 4.20
N LEU A 54 -1.43 1.05 3.74
CA LEU A 54 -0.07 1.10 3.20
C LEU A 54 -0.04 1.93 1.90
N LEU A 55 -0.92 1.59 0.94
CA LEU A 55 -1.12 2.34 -0.30
C LEU A 55 -1.35 3.82 -0.02
N GLU A 56 -2.35 4.13 0.80
CA GLU A 56 -2.71 5.51 1.16
C GLU A 56 -1.52 6.26 1.78
N SER A 57 -0.79 5.65 2.70
CA SER A 57 0.34 6.32 3.38
C SER A 57 1.44 6.71 2.42
N ILE A 58 1.81 5.82 1.50
CA ILE A 58 2.86 6.10 0.52
C ILE A 58 2.36 7.17 -0.46
N VAL A 59 1.13 7.02 -0.97
CA VAL A 59 0.59 7.91 -2.00
C VAL A 59 0.32 9.32 -1.48
N ARG A 60 -0.26 9.47 -0.28
CA ARG A 60 -0.65 10.77 0.28
C ARG A 60 0.49 11.50 0.95
N ASN A 61 1.39 10.80 1.63
CA ASN A 61 2.48 11.45 2.37
C ASN A 61 3.70 11.75 1.49
N ASN A 62 3.76 11.19 0.28
CA ASN A 62 4.79 11.48 -0.72
C ASN A 62 6.24 11.34 -0.21
N PRO A 63 6.65 10.17 0.31
CA PRO A 63 8.01 9.93 0.81
C PRO A 63 9.09 9.99 -0.28
N LEU A 64 8.73 9.83 -1.56
CA LEU A 64 9.64 9.96 -2.70
C LEU A 64 9.49 11.30 -3.41
N ILE A 65 10.52 11.72 -4.15
CA ILE A 65 10.46 12.90 -5.03
C ILE A 65 9.40 12.70 -6.12
N ASP A 66 9.41 11.54 -6.78
CA ASP A 66 8.38 11.10 -7.72
C ASP A 66 8.16 9.57 -7.58
N GLY A 67 7.06 9.06 -8.13
CA GLY A 67 6.79 7.62 -8.17
C GLY A 67 5.97 7.09 -6.99
N ASN A 68 5.51 7.95 -6.07
CA ASN A 68 4.72 7.55 -4.89
C ASN A 68 3.47 6.71 -5.25
N LYS A 69 2.79 7.04 -6.35
CA LYS A 69 1.64 6.27 -6.88
C LYS A 69 2.02 4.85 -7.27
N ARG A 70 3.12 4.69 -8.02
CA ARG A 70 3.63 3.39 -8.48
C ARG A 70 4.14 2.56 -7.30
N LEU A 71 4.90 3.19 -6.40
CA LEU A 71 5.39 2.51 -5.19
C LEU A 71 4.23 2.09 -4.29
N GLY A 72 3.25 2.95 -4.04
CA GLY A 72 2.11 2.64 -3.20
C GLY A 72 1.30 1.46 -3.72
N TRP A 73 1.01 1.45 -5.03
CA TRP A 73 0.31 0.35 -5.69
C TRP A 73 1.10 -0.96 -5.57
N LEU A 74 2.37 -0.97 -5.99
CA LEU A 74 3.18 -2.20 -5.97
C LEU A 74 3.42 -2.69 -4.53
N SER A 75 3.54 -1.79 -3.56
CA SER A 75 3.63 -2.16 -2.14
C SER A 75 2.38 -2.87 -1.65
N ALA A 76 1.18 -2.44 -2.06
CA ALA A 76 -0.06 -3.14 -1.73
C ALA A 76 -0.13 -4.53 -2.39
N VAL A 77 0.22 -4.64 -3.67
CA VAL A 77 0.30 -5.91 -4.42
C VAL A 77 1.26 -6.88 -3.72
N VAL A 78 2.50 -6.45 -3.44
CA VAL A 78 3.52 -7.30 -2.81
C VAL A 78 3.09 -7.68 -1.39
N PHE A 79 2.51 -6.75 -0.61
CA PHE A 79 2.01 -7.07 0.72
C PHE A 79 0.93 -8.15 0.71
N LEU A 80 -0.01 -8.09 -0.24
CA LEU A 80 -1.04 -9.12 -0.42
C LEU A 80 -0.41 -10.46 -0.84
N GLY A 81 0.50 -10.43 -1.81
CA GLY A 81 1.23 -11.62 -2.29
C GLY A 81 2.05 -12.31 -1.20
N LEU A 82 2.76 -11.54 -0.36
CA LEU A 82 3.49 -12.06 0.80
C LEU A 82 2.61 -12.81 1.80
N ASN A 83 1.31 -12.55 1.77
CA ASN A 83 0.32 -13.15 2.65
C ASN A 83 -0.62 -14.12 1.92
N GLY A 84 -0.25 -14.59 0.72
CA GLY A 84 -0.95 -15.65 0.02
C GLY A 84 -2.16 -15.20 -0.78
N LEU A 85 -2.26 -13.92 -1.12
CA LEU A 85 -3.31 -13.39 -1.99
C LEU A 85 -2.70 -12.87 -3.29
N ASP A 86 -3.21 -13.36 -4.42
CA ASP A 86 -2.97 -12.76 -5.72
C ASP A 86 -3.94 -11.58 -5.91
N LEU A 87 -3.51 -10.52 -6.61
CA LEU A 87 -4.31 -9.33 -6.87
C LEU A 87 -4.46 -9.14 -8.38
N ASP A 88 -5.62 -9.51 -8.92
CA ASP A 88 -5.97 -9.36 -10.32
C ASP A 88 -6.94 -8.18 -10.49
N ALA A 89 -6.36 -6.98 -10.54
CA ALA A 89 -7.11 -5.74 -10.66
C ALA A 89 -7.18 -5.30 -12.13
N PRO A 90 -8.36 -4.95 -12.67
CA PRO A 90 -8.46 -4.34 -13.99
C PRO A 90 -7.65 -3.02 -14.06
N ASP A 91 -6.88 -2.83 -15.14
CA ASP A 91 -5.94 -1.71 -15.27
C ASP A 91 -6.58 -0.33 -15.01
N ASP A 92 -7.75 -0.07 -15.62
CA ASP A 92 -8.47 1.21 -15.47
C ASP A 92 -8.96 1.40 -14.02
N ASP A 93 -9.50 0.35 -13.41
CA ASP A 93 -10.01 0.41 -12.03
C ASP A 93 -8.87 0.59 -11.01
N ALA A 94 -7.72 -0.06 -11.24
CA ALA A 94 -6.53 0.11 -10.43
C ALA A 94 -5.97 1.54 -10.56
N TYR A 95 -5.95 2.08 -11.77
CA TYR A 95 -5.56 3.46 -12.02
C TYR A 95 -6.48 4.44 -11.27
N ASP A 96 -7.80 4.30 -11.44
CA ASP A 96 -8.80 5.15 -10.79
C ASP A 96 -8.73 5.07 -9.27
N LEU A 97 -8.50 3.88 -8.71
CA LEU A 97 -8.26 3.71 -7.28
C LEU A 97 -7.03 4.52 -6.82
N VAL A 98 -5.88 4.37 -7.49
CA VAL A 98 -4.64 5.04 -7.07
C VAL A 98 -4.76 6.57 -7.23
N ILE A 99 -5.45 7.04 -8.27
CA ILE A 99 -5.74 8.47 -8.44
C ILE A 99 -6.68 8.97 -7.35
N GLY A 100 -7.79 8.26 -7.08
CA GLY A 100 -8.74 8.60 -6.02
C GLY A 100 -8.10 8.63 -4.63
N VAL A 101 -7.18 7.70 -4.35
CA VAL A 101 -6.37 7.73 -3.14
C VAL A 101 -5.44 8.95 -3.13
N ALA A 102 -4.80 9.31 -4.25
CA ALA A 102 -3.93 10.48 -4.32
C ALA A 102 -4.68 11.79 -4.07
N THR A 103 -5.88 11.95 -4.65
CA THR A 103 -6.74 13.12 -4.46
C THR A 103 -7.39 13.13 -3.08
N GLY A 104 -7.52 11.96 -2.43
CA GLY A 104 -8.20 11.79 -1.15
C GLY A 104 -9.72 11.65 -1.30
N GLU A 105 -10.18 11.35 -2.51
CA GLU A 105 -11.58 11.07 -2.82
C GLU A 105 -11.96 9.64 -2.44
N VAL A 106 -10.99 8.71 -2.40
CA VAL A 106 -11.18 7.33 -1.98
C VAL A 106 -10.52 7.10 -0.62
N ALA A 107 -11.32 6.69 0.36
CA ALA A 107 -10.84 6.36 1.70
C ALA A 107 -10.18 4.97 1.76
N ALA A 108 -9.43 4.69 2.83
CA ALA A 108 -8.78 3.41 3.02
C ALA A 108 -9.77 2.23 3.10
N GLU A 109 -10.94 2.43 3.70
CA GLU A 109 -11.98 1.41 3.80
C GLU A 109 -12.57 1.06 2.42
N GLU A 110 -12.79 2.06 1.57
CA GLU A 110 -13.25 1.82 0.20
C GLU A 110 -12.16 1.15 -0.65
N SER A 111 -10.92 1.60 -0.51
CA SER A 111 -9.75 0.96 -1.14
C SER A 111 -9.66 -0.52 -0.73
N ALA A 112 -9.89 -0.82 0.54
CA ALA A 112 -9.88 -2.20 1.05
C ALA A 112 -10.99 -3.05 0.42
N GLY A 113 -12.18 -2.49 0.20
CA GLY A 113 -13.27 -3.16 -0.52
C GLY A 113 -12.86 -3.54 -1.94
N LYS A 114 -12.35 -2.57 -2.72
CA LYS A 114 -11.88 -2.81 -4.09
C LYS A 114 -10.76 -3.84 -4.16
N LEU A 115 -9.76 -3.73 -3.28
CA LEU A 115 -8.69 -4.72 -3.17
C LEU A 115 -9.26 -6.10 -2.82
N GLY A 116 -10.30 -6.18 -1.98
CA GLY A 116 -11.01 -7.42 -1.68
C GLY A 116 -11.60 -8.07 -2.92
N ASP A 117 -12.31 -7.29 -3.74
CA ASP A 117 -12.99 -7.76 -4.96
C ASP A 117 -12.01 -8.30 -6.02
N TRP A 118 -10.76 -7.83 -6.01
CA TRP A 118 -9.72 -8.23 -6.96
C TRP A 118 -8.79 -9.32 -6.44
N THR A 119 -8.94 -9.75 -5.18
CA THR A 119 -8.04 -10.76 -4.60
C THR A 119 -8.57 -12.18 -4.70
N SER A 120 -7.64 -13.11 -4.91
CA SER A 120 -7.90 -14.54 -4.78
C SER A 120 -6.75 -15.26 -4.06
N PRO A 121 -6.99 -16.39 -3.37
CA PRO A 121 -5.91 -17.15 -2.75
C PRO A 121 -4.90 -17.66 -3.77
N ILE A 122 -3.60 -17.52 -3.46
CA ILE A 122 -2.53 -18.19 -4.21
C ILE A 122 -2.66 -19.70 -3.92
N GLY A 123 -2.77 -20.49 -5.00
CA GLY A 123 -2.95 -21.95 -4.93
C GLY A 123 -1.77 -22.74 -4.38
#